data_AF-A0A4R8LUV1-F1
#
_entry.id   AF-A0A4R8LUV1-F1
#
_cell.length_a   1.000
_cell.length_b   1.000
_cell.length_c   1.000
_cell.angle_alpha   90.00
_cell.angle_beta   90.00
_cell.angle_gamma   90.00
#
_symmetry.space_group_name_H-M   'P 1'
#
loop_
_entity.id
_entity.type
_entity.pdbx_description
1 polymer ?
#
loop_
_entity_poly.entity_id
_entity_poly.type
_entity_poly.pdbx_seq_one_letter_code
_entity_poly.pdbx_strand_id
1 'polypeptide(L)'
;MVKQPWEVITEARRAQGLTQMQVCTGICSQTVYSLFEQGVWIPDDAEVEQICTRVGWQDALGLTKLCALHRERLQQKVALWRAFVHQDTHGVGGLLAQLTDDALFIDILCYRTWLFTASPDVGLTFTEPPAVSGLAELRSHVVAQRDYLPKSMLGRGDTRLLVVLAMVEADLAVSCGRHAAAAYWRDRACELKLQVPRYWV
;
A
#
# COMPACT_ATOMS: atom_id res chain seq x y z
N MET A 1 14.49 12.55 6.31
CA MET A 1 13.24 11.79 6.09
C MET A 1 12.24 12.76 5.50
N VAL A 2 11.71 12.49 4.30
CA VAL A 2 10.69 13.34 3.67
C VAL A 2 9.37 13.13 4.41
N LYS A 3 8.75 14.20 4.90
CA LYS A 3 7.47 14.11 5.62
C LYS A 3 6.34 13.75 4.67
N GLN A 4 5.42 12.93 5.14
CA GLN A 4 4.22 12.57 4.39
C GLN A 4 3.24 13.77 4.38
N PRO A 5 2.37 13.91 3.36
CA PRO A 5 1.50 15.08 3.22
C PRO A 5 0.56 15.27 4.42
N TRP A 6 0.02 14.18 4.98
CA TRP A 6 -0.83 14.23 6.18
C TRP A 6 -0.07 14.63 7.44
N GLU A 7 1.24 14.35 7.52
CA GLU A 7 2.08 14.79 8.63
C GLU A 7 2.30 16.30 8.57
N VAL A 8 2.58 16.82 7.37
CA VAL A 8 2.71 18.26 7.11
C VAL A 8 1.43 19.01 7.54
N ILE A 9 0.25 18.54 7.10
CA ILE A 9 -1.01 19.17 7.50
C ILE A 9 -1.28 19.02 9.00
N THR A 10 -1.03 17.85 9.59
CA THR A 10 -1.25 17.61 11.02
C THR A 10 -0.41 18.56 11.87
N GLU A 11 0.86 18.77 11.49
CA GLU A 11 1.77 19.69 12.16
C GLU A 11 1.32 21.15 11.99
N ALA A 12 1.00 21.57 10.75
CA ALA A 12 0.50 22.92 10.47
C ALA A 12 -0.77 23.24 11.27
N ARG A 13 -1.73 22.30 11.30
CA ARG A 13 -2.95 22.43 12.10
C ARG A 13 -2.64 22.61 13.58
N ARG A 14 -1.76 21.78 14.13
CA ARG A 14 -1.37 21.84 15.56
C ARG A 14 -0.65 23.14 15.89
N ALA A 15 0.19 23.64 14.99
CA ALA A 15 0.85 24.94 15.16
C ALA A 15 -0.14 26.10 15.22
N GLN A 16 -1.26 26.01 14.51
CA GLN A 16 -2.35 26.99 14.56
C GLN A 16 -3.36 26.76 15.71
N GLY A 17 -3.17 25.73 16.55
CA GLY A 17 -4.09 25.40 17.64
C GLY A 17 -5.48 24.95 17.18
N LEU A 18 -5.63 24.53 15.92
CA LEU A 18 -6.92 24.17 15.34
C LEU A 18 -7.30 22.73 15.68
N THR A 19 -8.57 22.51 15.98
CA THR A 19 -9.16 21.16 16.07
C THR A 19 -9.42 20.59 14.67
N GLN A 20 -9.55 19.26 14.56
CA GLN A 20 -9.92 18.62 13.29
C GLN A 20 -11.27 19.16 12.76
N MET A 21 -12.25 19.36 13.64
CA MET A 21 -13.56 19.92 13.29
C MET A 21 -13.44 21.31 12.66
N GLN A 22 -12.62 22.19 13.25
CA GLN A 22 -12.40 23.54 12.72
C GLN A 22 -11.73 23.53 11.36
N VAL A 23 -10.90 22.52 11.05
CA VAL A 23 -10.30 22.41 9.72
C VAL A 23 -11.31 21.90 8.70
N CYS A 24 -11.98 20.79 8.99
CA CYS A 24 -12.83 20.10 8.00
C CYS A 24 -14.17 20.78 7.73
N THR A 25 -14.64 21.69 8.60
CA THR A 25 -15.94 22.36 8.46
C THR A 25 -16.05 23.07 7.12
N GLY A 26 -17.06 22.67 6.33
CA GLY A 26 -17.34 23.19 4.99
C GLY A 26 -16.51 22.57 3.86
N ILE A 27 -15.62 21.63 4.17
CA ILE A 27 -14.75 20.93 3.21
C ILE A 27 -15.20 19.46 3.11
N CYS A 28 -15.10 18.73 4.23
CA CYS A 28 -15.43 17.31 4.30
C CYS A 28 -15.92 16.93 5.71
N SER A 29 -16.35 15.67 5.89
CA SER A 29 -16.74 15.20 7.23
C SER A 29 -15.52 15.07 8.16
N GLN A 30 -15.74 15.21 9.47
CA GLN A 30 -14.66 15.03 10.45
C GLN A 30 -14.02 13.63 10.38
N THR A 31 -14.82 12.61 10.08
CA THR A 31 -14.32 11.23 9.90
C THR A 31 -13.37 11.15 8.71
N VAL A 32 -13.74 11.73 7.56
CA VAL A 32 -12.91 11.77 6.35
C VAL A 32 -11.60 12.51 6.60
N TYR A 33 -11.67 13.67 7.28
CA TYR A 33 -10.47 14.41 7.67
C TYR A 33 -9.57 13.63 8.65
N SER A 34 -10.16 12.88 9.59
CA SER A 34 -9.42 12.02 10.50
C SER A 34 -8.69 10.89 9.74
N LEU A 35 -9.32 10.29 8.73
CA LEU A 35 -8.69 9.29 7.86
C LEU A 35 -7.54 9.89 7.05
N PHE A 36 -7.65 11.16 6.62
CA PHE A 36 -6.54 11.88 6.01
C PHE A 36 -5.37 12.05 6.96
N GLU A 37 -5.56 12.54 8.18
CA GLU A 37 -4.46 12.69 9.16
C GLU A 37 -3.78 11.35 9.55
N GLN A 38 -4.46 10.23 9.30
CA GLN A 38 -3.95 8.88 9.49
C GLN A 38 -3.23 8.31 8.25
N GLY A 39 -3.28 8.98 7.10
CA GLY A 39 -2.73 8.52 5.82
C GLY A 39 -3.57 7.43 5.15
N VAL A 40 -4.82 7.22 5.57
CA VAL A 40 -5.72 6.17 5.04
C VAL A 40 -6.43 6.64 3.78
N TRP A 41 -6.81 7.90 3.74
CA TRP A 41 -7.55 8.49 2.63
C TRP A 41 -6.87 9.79 2.20
N ILE A 42 -6.78 10.04 0.90
CA ILE A 42 -6.17 11.25 0.36
C ILE A 42 -7.27 12.09 -0.30
N PRO A 43 -7.56 13.31 0.22
CA PRO A 43 -8.56 14.21 -0.35
C PRO A 43 -8.25 14.56 -1.79
N ASP A 44 -9.26 15.03 -2.53
CA ASP A 44 -9.04 15.59 -3.86
C ASP A 44 -8.26 16.91 -3.81
N ASP A 45 -7.86 17.41 -4.98
CA ASP A 45 -6.98 18.57 -5.06
C ASP A 45 -7.66 19.84 -4.51
N ALA A 46 -8.96 20.01 -4.74
CA ALA A 46 -9.72 21.16 -4.26
C ALA A 46 -9.87 21.13 -2.73
N GLU A 47 -10.12 19.95 -2.15
CA GLU A 47 -10.16 19.76 -0.70
C GLU A 47 -8.79 20.04 -0.06
N VAL A 48 -7.69 19.58 -0.68
CA VAL A 48 -6.33 19.84 -0.19
C VAL A 48 -6.03 21.33 -0.17
N GLU A 49 -6.36 22.07 -1.23
CA GLU A 49 -6.15 23.53 -1.31
C GLU A 49 -6.92 24.28 -0.21
N GLN A 50 -8.18 23.90 0.03
CA GLN A 50 -9.00 24.48 1.08
C GLN A 50 -8.44 24.17 2.48
N ILE A 51 -7.98 22.94 2.70
CA ILE A 51 -7.32 22.52 3.94
C ILE A 51 -6.04 23.34 4.15
N CYS A 52 -5.19 23.48 3.13
CA CYS A 52 -3.95 24.28 3.19
C CYS A 52 -4.24 25.72 3.61
N THR A 53 -5.24 26.33 2.97
CA THR A 53 -5.69 27.69 3.30
C THR A 53 -6.11 27.79 4.77
N ARG A 54 -6.88 26.81 5.26
CA ARG A 54 -7.40 26.81 6.63
C ARG A 54 -6.31 26.63 7.69
N VAL A 55 -5.28 25.82 7.41
CA VAL A 55 -4.15 25.61 8.34
C VAL A 55 -3.02 26.62 8.14
N GLY A 56 -3.18 27.59 7.24
CA GLY A 56 -2.16 28.60 6.94
C GLY A 56 -0.91 28.05 6.28
N TRP A 57 -1.01 26.93 5.55
CA TRP A 57 0.11 26.36 4.81
C TRP A 57 0.35 27.14 3.51
N GLN A 58 1.58 27.62 3.32
CA GLN A 58 1.93 28.54 2.24
C GLN A 58 2.12 27.83 0.89
N ASP A 59 2.72 26.64 0.88
CA ASP A 59 2.97 25.87 -0.35
C ASP A 59 1.82 24.90 -0.64
N ALA A 60 0.64 25.44 -0.94
CA ALA A 60 -0.54 24.64 -1.27
C ALA A 60 -0.34 23.84 -2.56
N LEU A 61 0.34 24.42 -3.57
CA LEU A 61 0.58 23.77 -4.85
C LEU A 61 1.50 22.55 -4.71
N GLY A 62 2.62 22.68 -3.99
CA GLY A 62 3.54 21.58 -3.74
C GLY A 62 2.88 20.45 -2.96
N LEU A 63 2.10 20.78 -1.93
CA LEU A 63 1.39 19.79 -1.13
C LEU A 63 0.28 19.09 -1.94
N THR A 64 -0.45 19.81 -2.79
CA THR A 64 -1.47 19.24 -3.67
C THR A 64 -0.86 18.24 -4.64
N LYS A 65 0.28 18.57 -5.28
CA LYS A 65 1.03 17.63 -6.13
C LYS A 65 1.50 16.40 -5.36
N LEU A 66 1.97 16.58 -4.13
CA LEU A 66 2.38 15.46 -3.29
C LEU A 66 1.18 14.55 -2.96
N CYS A 67 0.04 15.11 -2.58
CA CYS A 67 -1.20 14.37 -2.36
C CYS A 67 -1.64 13.61 -3.63
N ALA A 68 -1.61 14.24 -4.79
CA ALA A 68 -1.95 13.60 -6.06
C ALA A 68 -1.07 12.37 -6.35
N LEU A 69 0.26 12.49 -6.15
CA LEU A 69 1.19 11.37 -6.28
C LEU A 69 0.87 10.24 -5.30
N HIS A 70 0.54 10.55 -4.05
CA HIS A 70 0.13 9.53 -3.07
C HIS A 70 -1.19 8.85 -3.44
N ARG A 71 -2.14 9.60 -4.01
CA ARG A 71 -3.42 9.08 -4.50
C ARG A 71 -3.20 8.10 -5.65
N GLU A 72 -2.36 8.45 -6.61
CA GLU A 72 -1.98 7.58 -7.73
C GLU A 72 -1.33 6.28 -7.24
N ARG A 73 -0.34 6.37 -6.35
CA ARG A 73 0.31 5.22 -5.71
C ARG A 73 -0.69 4.32 -4.99
N LEU A 74 -1.63 4.91 -4.25
CA LEU A 74 -2.68 4.16 -3.55
C LEU A 74 -3.58 3.42 -4.54
N GLN A 75 -3.99 4.07 -5.63
CA GLN A 75 -4.79 3.45 -6.69
C GLN A 75 -4.06 2.26 -7.32
N GLN A 76 -2.76 2.40 -7.62
CA GLN A 76 -1.92 1.32 -8.15
C GLN A 76 -1.84 0.14 -7.17
N LYS A 77 -1.64 0.40 -5.87
CA LYS A 77 -1.62 -0.64 -4.82
C LYS A 77 -2.97 -1.36 -4.68
N VAL A 78 -4.08 -0.62 -4.75
CA VAL A 78 -5.43 -1.21 -4.71
C VAL A 78 -5.68 -2.06 -5.96
N ALA A 79 -5.27 -1.58 -7.15
CA ALA A 79 -5.42 -2.32 -8.40
C ALA A 79 -4.65 -3.65 -8.37
N LEU A 80 -3.39 -3.63 -7.94
CA LEU A 80 -2.58 -4.85 -7.76
C LEU A 80 -3.23 -5.82 -6.78
N TRP A 81 -3.68 -5.31 -5.63
CA TRP A 81 -4.32 -6.14 -4.61
C TRP A 81 -5.61 -6.79 -5.11
N ARG A 82 -6.47 -6.03 -5.80
CA ARG A 82 -7.72 -6.56 -6.37
C ARG A 82 -7.45 -7.63 -7.43
N ALA A 83 -6.52 -7.36 -8.36
CA ALA A 83 -6.14 -8.33 -9.38
C ALA A 83 -5.61 -9.62 -8.74
N PHE A 84 -4.74 -9.52 -7.73
CA PHE A 84 -4.26 -10.66 -6.95
C PHE A 84 -5.40 -11.43 -6.25
N VAL A 85 -6.32 -10.73 -5.57
CA VAL A 85 -7.46 -11.36 -4.87
C VAL A 85 -8.35 -12.14 -5.84
N HIS A 86 -8.48 -11.67 -7.08
CA HIS A 86 -9.22 -12.32 -8.16
C HIS A 86 -8.41 -13.35 -8.94
N GLN A 87 -7.15 -13.60 -8.56
CA GLN A 87 -6.21 -14.48 -9.27
C GLN A 87 -6.01 -14.09 -10.75
N ASP A 88 -6.15 -12.80 -11.06
CA ASP A 88 -5.93 -12.24 -12.40
C ASP A 88 -4.43 -12.02 -12.63
N THR A 89 -3.73 -13.09 -13.01
CA THR A 89 -2.27 -13.08 -13.21
C THR A 89 -1.85 -12.16 -14.36
N HIS A 90 -2.61 -12.12 -15.45
CA HIS A 90 -2.37 -11.20 -16.57
C HIS A 90 -2.59 -9.74 -16.18
N GLY A 91 -3.66 -9.44 -15.41
CA GLY A 91 -3.90 -8.10 -14.87
C GLY A 91 -2.77 -7.63 -13.96
N VAL A 92 -2.31 -8.48 -13.04
CA VAL A 92 -1.14 -8.17 -12.19
C VAL A 92 0.11 -7.96 -13.05
N GLY A 93 0.37 -8.82 -14.04
CA GLY A 93 1.51 -8.68 -14.96
C GLY A 93 1.49 -7.36 -15.74
N GLY A 94 0.34 -7.00 -16.31
CA GLY A 94 0.15 -5.75 -17.05
C GLY A 94 0.32 -4.51 -16.17
N LEU A 95 -0.18 -4.53 -14.93
CA LEU A 95 0.02 -3.46 -13.97
C LEU A 95 1.50 -3.31 -13.63
N LEU A 96 2.19 -4.40 -13.28
CA LEU A 96 3.61 -4.39 -12.92
C LEU A 96 4.51 -3.88 -14.05
N ALA A 97 4.19 -4.19 -15.30
CA ALA A 97 4.95 -3.72 -16.47
C ALA A 97 4.90 -2.18 -16.65
N GLN A 98 3.90 -1.52 -16.07
CA GLN A 98 3.72 -0.07 -16.15
C GLN A 98 4.27 0.68 -14.93
N LEU A 99 4.64 -0.03 -13.85
CA LEU A 99 5.12 0.59 -12.64
C LEU A 99 6.61 0.93 -12.73
N THR A 100 6.93 2.21 -12.63
CA THR A 100 8.30 2.73 -12.61
C THR A 100 8.65 3.47 -11.32
N ASP A 101 7.71 3.54 -10.36
CA ASP A 101 7.90 4.29 -9.12
C ASP A 101 8.64 3.47 -8.07
N ASP A 102 9.83 3.91 -7.69
CA ASP A 102 10.67 3.30 -6.66
C ASP A 102 9.94 3.19 -5.30
N ALA A 103 8.98 4.07 -5.02
CA ALA A 103 8.17 3.97 -3.80
C ALA A 103 7.28 2.72 -3.74
N LEU A 104 7.11 2.03 -4.87
CA LEU A 104 6.35 0.78 -5.00
C LEU A 104 7.25 -0.45 -5.12
N PHE A 105 8.57 -0.31 -4.94
CA PHE A 105 9.53 -1.38 -5.14
C PHE A 105 9.18 -2.67 -4.36
N ILE A 106 8.77 -2.57 -3.10
CA ILE A 106 8.40 -3.75 -2.30
C ILE A 106 7.10 -4.40 -2.80
N ASP A 107 6.10 -3.61 -3.19
CA ASP A 107 4.89 -4.15 -3.82
C ASP A 107 5.30 -4.91 -5.10
N ILE A 108 6.13 -4.30 -5.95
CA ILE A 108 6.65 -4.90 -7.20
C ILE A 108 7.36 -6.23 -6.92
N LEU A 109 8.28 -6.28 -5.95
CA LEU A 109 8.98 -7.51 -5.58
C LEU A 109 8.03 -8.61 -5.12
N CYS A 110 7.06 -8.28 -4.25
CA CYS A 110 6.09 -9.26 -3.73
C CYS A 110 5.23 -9.85 -4.85
N TYR A 111 4.62 -9.00 -5.68
CA TYR A 111 3.73 -9.47 -6.75
C TYR A 111 4.48 -10.16 -7.88
N ARG A 112 5.70 -9.70 -8.25
CA ARG A 112 6.54 -10.44 -9.21
C ARG A 112 6.89 -11.82 -8.69
N THR A 113 7.32 -11.93 -7.42
CA THR A 113 7.64 -13.22 -6.80
C THR A 113 6.43 -14.17 -6.86
N TRP A 114 5.23 -13.67 -6.58
CA TRP A 114 4.00 -14.43 -6.74
C TRP A 114 3.70 -14.84 -8.18
N LEU A 115 3.87 -13.97 -9.17
CA LEU A 115 3.69 -14.36 -10.58
C LEU A 115 4.64 -15.49 -11.00
N PHE A 116 5.90 -15.43 -10.58
CA PHE A 116 6.88 -16.47 -10.89
C PHE A 116 6.53 -17.85 -10.29
N THR A 117 5.75 -17.89 -9.19
CA THR A 117 5.28 -19.15 -8.58
C THR A 117 3.93 -19.60 -9.11
N ALA A 118 2.99 -18.67 -9.31
CA ALA A 118 1.59 -18.98 -9.65
C ALA A 118 1.33 -19.11 -11.16
N SER A 119 2.05 -18.35 -11.99
CA SER A 119 1.89 -18.33 -13.45
C SER A 119 3.24 -18.04 -14.12
N PRO A 120 4.16 -19.04 -14.18
CA PRO A 120 5.52 -18.83 -14.68
C PRO A 120 5.58 -18.29 -16.10
N ASP A 121 4.59 -18.60 -16.95
CA ASP A 121 4.43 -18.06 -18.30
C ASP A 121 4.30 -16.54 -18.32
N VAL A 122 3.53 -15.96 -17.39
CA VAL A 122 3.41 -14.51 -17.20
C VAL A 122 4.65 -13.96 -16.47
N GLY A 123 5.18 -14.68 -15.48
CA GLY A 123 6.41 -14.28 -14.78
C GLY A 123 7.62 -14.12 -15.71
N LEU A 124 7.75 -15.01 -16.70
CA LEU A 124 8.86 -15.00 -17.65
C LEU A 124 8.79 -13.86 -18.69
N THR A 125 7.69 -13.09 -18.75
CA THR A 125 7.66 -11.88 -19.58
C THR A 125 8.51 -10.75 -18.99
N PHE A 126 8.86 -10.84 -17.71
CA PHE A 126 9.81 -9.92 -17.08
C PHE A 126 11.24 -10.37 -17.40
N THR A 127 12.09 -9.42 -17.82
CA THR A 127 13.47 -9.70 -18.27
C THR A 127 14.36 -10.36 -17.22
N GLU A 128 14.03 -10.18 -15.94
CA GLU A 128 14.79 -10.73 -14.82
C GLU A 128 13.84 -11.35 -13.79
N PRO A 129 14.22 -12.45 -13.11
CA PRO A 129 13.52 -12.89 -11.91
C PRO A 129 13.63 -11.82 -10.82
N PRO A 130 12.68 -11.77 -9.86
CA PRO A 130 12.76 -10.84 -8.76
C PRO A 130 14.06 -11.07 -7.96
N ALA A 131 14.87 -10.04 -7.81
CA ALA A 131 16.15 -10.08 -7.11
C ALA A 131 15.97 -10.09 -5.59
N VAL A 132 15.41 -11.18 -5.07
CA VAL A 132 15.28 -11.43 -3.63
C VAL A 132 16.13 -12.63 -3.25
N SER A 133 17.05 -12.46 -2.29
CA SER A 133 17.94 -13.54 -1.83
C SER A 133 17.15 -14.63 -1.10
N GLY A 134 15.98 -14.30 -0.57
CA GLY A 134 14.99 -15.26 -0.06
C GLY A 134 13.70 -14.61 0.46
N LEU A 135 12.66 -15.42 0.65
CA LEU A 135 11.36 -14.95 1.16
C LEU A 135 11.43 -14.37 2.58
N ALA A 136 12.34 -14.87 3.41
CA ALA A 136 12.57 -14.34 4.75
C ALA A 136 13.08 -12.88 4.72
N GLU A 137 13.95 -12.55 3.76
CA GLU A 137 14.46 -11.19 3.54
C GLU A 137 13.33 -10.29 3.05
N LEU A 138 12.59 -10.72 2.01
CA LEU A 138 11.45 -9.95 1.49
C LEU A 138 10.40 -9.70 2.56
N ARG A 139 10.08 -10.70 3.39
CA ARG A 139 9.18 -10.54 4.54
C ARG A 139 9.70 -9.52 5.55
N SER A 140 11.01 -9.53 5.81
CA SER A 140 11.64 -8.56 6.71
C SER A 140 11.50 -7.14 6.16
N HIS A 141 11.68 -6.95 4.84
CA HIS A 141 11.42 -5.66 4.20
C HIS A 141 9.95 -5.22 4.31
N VAL A 142 8.98 -6.11 4.11
CA VAL A 142 7.54 -5.80 4.26
C VAL A 142 7.18 -5.35 5.68
N VAL A 143 7.85 -5.89 6.70
CA VAL A 143 7.63 -5.52 8.11
C VAL A 143 8.39 -4.26 8.51
N ALA A 144 9.59 -4.06 7.95
CA ALA A 144 10.48 -2.96 8.30
C ALA A 144 10.14 -1.66 7.55
N GLN A 145 9.71 -1.75 6.28
CA GLN A 145 9.40 -0.56 5.48
C GLN A 145 8.01 -0.05 5.80
N ARG A 146 7.98 1.12 6.46
CA ARG A 146 6.78 1.69 7.08
C ARG A 146 6.39 3.05 6.53
N ASP A 147 7.25 3.64 5.73
CA ASP A 147 7.19 5.06 5.35
C ASP A 147 5.93 5.43 4.58
N TYR A 148 5.26 4.45 3.97
CA TYR A 148 4.04 4.63 3.18
C TYR A 148 2.78 4.06 3.85
N LEU A 149 2.90 3.48 5.05
CA LEU A 149 1.77 2.83 5.71
C LEU A 149 0.98 3.83 6.56
N PRO A 150 -0.36 3.76 6.53
CA PRO A 150 -1.18 4.49 7.48
C PRO A 150 -0.77 4.17 8.92
N LYS A 151 -0.92 5.14 9.84
CA LYS A 151 -0.47 4.99 11.24
C LYS A 151 -1.04 3.75 11.93
N SER A 152 -2.28 3.39 11.60
CA SER A 152 -2.97 2.20 12.11
C SER A 152 -2.32 0.88 11.68
N MET A 153 -1.50 0.87 10.61
CA MET A 153 -0.85 -0.32 10.06
C MET A 153 0.64 -0.46 10.47
N LEU A 154 1.25 0.59 11.04
CA LEU A 154 2.69 0.61 11.37
C LEU A 154 3.14 -0.53 12.30
N GLY A 155 2.26 -1.01 13.19
CA GLY A 155 2.57 -2.09 14.13
C GLY A 155 2.56 -3.50 13.52
N ARG A 156 1.95 -3.66 12.33
CA ARG A 156 1.74 -4.98 11.70
C ARG A 156 2.44 -5.14 10.33
N GLY A 157 3.00 -4.06 9.79
CA GLY A 157 3.51 -4.03 8.41
C GLY A 157 2.39 -4.04 7.38
N ASP A 158 2.74 -4.10 6.10
CA ASP A 158 1.71 -4.18 5.03
C ASP A 158 1.09 -5.59 5.02
N THR A 159 -0.04 -5.72 5.69
CA THR A 159 -0.75 -7.00 5.82
C THR A 159 -1.15 -7.59 4.47
N ARG A 160 -1.39 -6.75 3.44
CA ARG A 160 -1.70 -7.24 2.08
C ARG A 160 -0.52 -8.01 1.51
N LEU A 161 0.67 -7.42 1.60
CA LEU A 161 1.89 -8.03 1.08
C LEU A 161 2.25 -9.29 1.87
N LEU A 162 1.96 -9.33 3.18
CA LEU A 162 2.09 -10.55 3.96
C LEU A 162 1.14 -11.68 3.50
N VAL A 163 -0.06 -11.35 3.01
CA VAL A 163 -0.97 -12.33 2.36
C VAL A 163 -0.34 -12.85 1.08
N VAL A 164 0.19 -11.97 0.23
CA VAL A 164 0.88 -12.35 -1.02
C VAL A 164 2.03 -13.31 -0.72
N LEU A 165 2.90 -12.97 0.23
CA LEU A 165 4.02 -13.85 0.62
C LEU A 165 3.56 -15.19 1.20
N ALA A 166 2.49 -15.23 1.98
CA ALA A 166 1.94 -16.49 2.47
C ALA A 166 1.43 -17.39 1.32
N MET A 167 0.85 -16.80 0.26
CA MET A 167 0.46 -17.57 -0.93
C MET A 167 1.68 -18.10 -1.69
N VAL A 168 2.75 -17.29 -1.83
CA VAL A 168 4.01 -17.74 -2.43
C VAL A 168 4.59 -18.94 -1.68
N GLU A 169 4.66 -18.87 -0.34
CA GLU A 169 5.15 -19.96 0.51
C GLU A 169 4.29 -21.23 0.33
N ALA A 170 2.98 -21.07 0.20
CA ALA A 170 2.08 -22.20 -0.06
C ALA A 170 2.37 -22.86 -1.41
N ASP A 171 2.53 -22.08 -2.48
CA ASP A 171 2.77 -22.59 -3.84
C ASP A 171 4.14 -23.29 -3.94
N LEU A 172 5.18 -22.72 -3.32
CA LEU A 172 6.49 -23.36 -3.22
C LEU A 172 6.45 -24.66 -2.39
N ALA A 173 5.69 -24.69 -1.30
CA ALA A 173 5.52 -25.90 -0.51
C ALA A 173 4.84 -27.01 -1.34
N VAL A 174 3.85 -26.67 -2.17
CA VAL A 174 3.22 -27.63 -3.10
C VAL A 174 4.22 -28.16 -4.12
N SER A 175 5.02 -27.31 -4.76
CA SER A 175 5.98 -27.74 -5.78
C SER A 175 7.06 -28.68 -5.22
N CYS A 176 7.35 -28.58 -3.92
CA CYS A 176 8.24 -29.47 -3.19
C CYS A 176 7.55 -30.71 -2.57
N GLY A 177 6.27 -30.95 -2.84
CA GLY A 177 5.51 -32.08 -2.27
C GLY A 177 5.18 -31.96 -0.76
N ARG A 178 5.32 -30.76 -0.17
CA ARG A 178 5.09 -30.51 1.26
C ARG A 178 3.66 -30.01 1.50
N HIS A 179 2.68 -30.87 1.25
CA HIS A 179 1.25 -30.49 1.28
C HIS A 179 0.76 -29.96 2.64
N ALA A 180 1.25 -30.51 3.76
CA ALA A 180 0.88 -30.02 5.10
C ALA A 180 1.37 -28.58 5.34
N ALA A 181 2.58 -28.26 4.89
CA ALA A 181 3.11 -26.89 4.96
C ALA A 181 2.33 -25.94 4.04
N ALA A 182 1.94 -26.41 2.85
CA ALA A 182 1.10 -25.62 1.95
C ALA A 182 -0.26 -25.28 2.57
N ALA A 183 -0.91 -26.24 3.24
CA ALA A 183 -2.18 -26.02 3.94
C ALA A 183 -2.02 -24.95 5.04
N TYR A 184 -0.99 -25.08 5.89
CA TYR A 184 -0.68 -24.09 6.92
C TYR A 184 -0.57 -22.67 6.37
N TRP A 185 0.17 -22.48 5.26
CA TRP A 185 0.37 -21.16 4.68
C TRP A 185 -0.89 -20.59 4.02
N ARG A 186 -1.75 -21.44 3.43
CA ARG A 186 -3.06 -21.01 2.91
C ARG A 186 -3.99 -20.56 4.03
N ASP A 187 -4.05 -21.32 5.11
CA ASP A 187 -4.83 -20.93 6.30
C ASP A 187 -4.32 -19.60 6.84
N ARG A 188 -3.00 -19.43 6.90
CA ARG A 188 -2.39 -18.17 7.32
C ARG A 188 -2.72 -17.01 6.39
N ALA A 189 -2.73 -17.22 5.07
CA ALA A 189 -3.12 -16.21 4.10
C ALA A 189 -4.59 -15.79 4.30
N CYS A 190 -5.49 -16.74 4.54
CA CYS A 190 -6.89 -16.48 4.87
C CYS A 190 -7.05 -15.65 6.16
N GLU A 191 -6.35 -16.02 7.23
CA GLU A 191 -6.35 -15.27 8.49
C GLU A 191 -5.86 -13.83 8.33
N LEU A 192 -4.78 -13.64 7.57
CA LEU A 192 -4.22 -12.31 7.31
C LEU A 192 -5.15 -11.48 6.43
N LYS A 193 -5.81 -12.10 5.45
CA LYS A 193 -6.77 -11.43 4.56
C LYS A 193 -7.93 -10.81 5.34
N LEU A 194 -8.40 -11.46 6.41
CA LEU A 194 -9.43 -10.91 7.31
C LEU A 194 -8.99 -9.64 8.06
N GLN A 195 -7.69 -9.39 8.14
CA GLN A 195 -7.11 -8.22 8.80
C GLN A 195 -6.80 -7.09 7.81
N VAL A 196 -6.93 -7.32 6.51
CA VAL A 196 -6.74 -6.27 5.50
C VAL A 196 -7.89 -5.26 5.64
N PRO A 197 -7.59 -3.96 5.85
CA PRO A 197 -8.63 -2.96 6.01
C PRO A 197 -9.57 -2.87 4.81
N ARG A 198 -10.86 -2.61 5.07
CA ARG A 198 -11.91 -2.60 4.03
C ARG A 198 -11.70 -1.56 2.92
N TYR A 199 -10.95 -0.49 3.16
CA TYR A 199 -10.68 0.51 2.13
C TYR A 199 -9.73 0.01 1.03
N TRP A 200 -9.13 -1.18 1.20
CA TRP A 200 -8.40 -1.88 0.15
C TRP A 200 -9.27 -2.80 -0.71
N VAL A 201 -10.52 -3.05 -0.31
CA VAL A 201 -11.45 -3.96 -1.01
C VAL A 201 -12.05 -3.27 -2.22
#